data_AF-A0A3B9RXL3-F1
#
_entry.id   AF-A0A3B9RXL3-F1
#
_cell.length_a   1.000
_cell.length_b   1.000
_cell.length_c   1.000
_cell.angle_alpha   90.00
_cell.angle_beta   90.00
_cell.angle_gamma   90.00
#
_symmetry.space_group_name_H-M   'P 1'
#
loop_
_entity.id
_entity.type
_entity.pdbx_description
1 polymer ?
#
loop_
_entity_poly.entity_id
_entity_poly.type
_entity_poly.pdbx_seq_one_letter_code
_entity_poly.pdbx_strand_id
1 'polypeptide(L)' 'ADYVKNMITGAAQMDGAILVVSAADGPMPQTREHILLARQVNVPHLVVFLNKVDQVDD' A
#
# COMPACT_ATOMS: atom_id res chain seq x y z
N ALA A 1 -1.94 -16.48 -4.80
CA ALA A 1 -3.01 -16.08 -5.73
C ALA A 1 -4.18 -15.40 -4.99
N ASP A 2 -4.42 -15.75 -3.73
CA ASP A 2 -5.57 -15.25 -2.94
C ASP A 2 -5.46 -13.80 -2.45
N TYR A 3 -4.25 -13.24 -2.34
CA TYR A 3 -4.05 -11.83 -1.96
C TYR A 3 -4.69 -10.84 -2.94
N VAL A 4 -4.60 -11.10 -4.25
CA VAL A 4 -5.15 -10.20 -5.28
C VAL A 4 -6.67 -10.27 -5.29
N LYS A 5 -7.25 -11.47 -5.13
CA LYS A 5 -8.71 -11.65 -5.09
C LYS A 5 -9.34 -10.94 -3.89
N ASN A 6 -8.77 -11.11 -2.69
CA ASN A 6 -9.28 -10.45 -1.49
C ASN A 6 -9.05 -8.94 -1.53
N MET A 7 -7.98 -8.48 -2.18
CA MET A 7 -7.73 -7.06 -2.38
C MET A 7 -8.77 -6.44 -3.32
N ILE A 8 -9.16 -7.11 -4.41
CA ILE A 8 -10.14 -6.56 -5.37
C ILE A 8 -11.57 -6.56 -4.80
N THR A 9 -12.01 -7.65 -4.14
CA THR A 9 -13.37 -7.70 -3.58
C THR A 9 -13.51 -6.90 -2.28
N GLY A 10 -12.45 -6.79 -1.48
CA GLY A 10 -12.44 -5.95 -0.27
C GLY A 10 -12.24 -4.47 -0.55
N ALA A 11 -11.51 -4.10 -1.61
CA ALA A 11 -11.23 -2.71 -1.95
C ALA A 11 -12.37 -1.96 -2.67
N ALA A 12 -13.38 -2.68 -3.16
CA ALA A 12 -14.52 -2.08 -3.87
C ALA A 12 -15.34 -1.09 -3.00
N GLN A 13 -15.19 -1.17 -1.67
CA GLN A 13 -15.80 -0.24 -0.70
C GLN A 13 -14.80 0.14 0.41
N MET A 14 -13.57 0.54 0.05
CA MET A 14 -12.64 1.10 1.03
C MET A 14 -12.69 2.62 1.00
N ASP A 15 -13.10 3.23 2.12
CA ASP A 15 -13.03 4.68 2.33
C ASP A 15 -11.57 5.17 2.49
N GLY A 16 -10.65 4.26 2.81
CA GLY A 16 -9.23 4.56 2.87
C GLY A 16 -8.35 3.32 2.91
N ALA A 17 -7.09 3.48 2.53
CA ALA A 17 -6.06 2.44 2.57
C ALA A 17 -4.81 2.94 3.28
N ILE A 18 -4.19 2.08 4.08
CA ILE A 18 -2.89 2.35 4.71
C ILE A 18 -1.81 1.60 3.93
N LEU A 19 -0.87 2.34 3.34
CA LEU A 19 0.27 1.83 2.61
C LEU A 19 1.50 1.80 3.51
N VAL A 20 1.93 0.62 3.93
CA VAL A 20 3.14 0.44 4.73
C VAL A 20 4.36 0.32 3.82
N VAL A 21 5.34 1.21 3.99
CA VAL A 21 6.60 1.21 3.25
C VAL A 21 7.76 1.10 4.23
N SER A 22 8.67 0.16 4.00
CA SER A 22 9.90 0.03 4.77
C SER A 22 10.85 1.18 4.39
N ALA A 23 11.29 1.97 5.38
CA ALA A 23 12.21 3.08 5.18
C ALA A 23 13.60 2.58 4.72
N ALA A 24 14.03 1.41 5.21
CA ALA A 24 15.31 0.80 4.86
C ALA A 24 15.34 0.25 3.41
N ASP A 25 14.23 -0.34 2.95
CA ASP A 25 14.17 -0.98 1.63
C ASP A 25 13.66 -0.02 0.53
N GLY A 26 12.99 1.07 0.93
CA GLY A 26 12.42 2.04 0.02
C GLY A 26 11.24 1.51 -0.83
N PRO A 27 10.89 2.22 -1.92
CA PRO A 27 9.72 1.89 -2.74
C PRO A 27 9.95 0.67 -3.65
N MET A 28 9.46 -0.48 -3.19
CA MET A 28 9.50 -1.75 -3.92
C MET A 28 8.44 -1.82 -5.04
N PRO A 29 8.57 -2.74 -6.04
CA PRO A 29 7.58 -2.92 -7.10
C PRO A 29 6.15 -3.16 -6.57
N GLN A 30 6.01 -3.90 -5.47
CA GLN A 30 4.72 -4.15 -4.80
C GLN A 30 4.05 -2.86 -4.30
N THR A 31 4.82 -1.88 -3.81
CA THR A 31 4.30 -0.57 -3.38
C THR A 31 3.65 0.16 -4.55
N ARG A 32 4.22 0.06 -5.75
CA ARG A 32 3.67 0.67 -6.97
C ARG A 32 2.41 -0.04 -7.44
N GLU A 33 2.41 -1.37 -7.41
CA GLU A 33 1.23 -2.17 -7.75
C GLU A 33 0.07 -1.89 -6.80
N HIS A 34 0.31 -1.77 -5.49
CA HIS A 34 -0.74 -1.40 -4.53
C HIS A 34 -1.31 0.00 -4.77
N ILE A 35 -0.48 0.99 -5.12
CA ILE A 35 -0.95 2.33 -5.49
C ILE A 35 -1.79 2.27 -6.78
N LEU A 36 -1.35 1.49 -7.77
CA LEU A 36 -2.08 1.30 -9.02
C LEU A 36 -3.45 0.65 -8.78
N LEU A 37 -3.49 -0.38 -7.93
CA LEU A 37 -4.72 -1.07 -7.53
C LEU A 37 -5.64 -0.16 -6.73
N ALA A 38 -5.12 0.58 -5.75
CA ALA A 38 -5.88 1.55 -4.95
C ALA A 38 -6.52 2.64 -5.82
N ARG A 39 -5.83 3.06 -6.89
CA ARG A 39 -6.37 3.99 -7.88
C ARG A 39 -7.44 3.34 -8.77
N GLN A 40 -7.25 2.10 -9.19
CA GLN A 40 -8.23 1.37 -10.02
C GLN A 40 -9.54 1.08 -9.27
N VAL A 41 -9.45 0.85 -7.96
CA VAL A 41 -10.61 0.62 -7.08
C VAL A 41 -11.17 1.91 -6.46
N ASN A 42 -10.67 3.08 -6.87
CA ASN A 42 -11.12 4.41 -6.41
C ASN A 42 -11.09 4.61 -4.89
N VAL A 43 -10.01 4.21 -4.20
CA VAL A 43 -9.85 4.55 -2.78
C VAL A 43 -9.66 6.07 -2.63
N PRO A 44 -10.52 6.79 -1.89
CA PRO A 44 -10.46 8.25 -1.81
C PRO A 44 -9.34 8.77 -0.91
N HIS A 45 -8.90 7.99 0.09
CA HIS A 45 -7.84 8.37 1.01
C HIS A 45 -6.74 7.31 1.11
N LEU A 46 -5.50 7.70 0.85
CA LEU A 46 -4.33 6.83 1.02
C LEU A 46 -3.40 7.43 2.08
N VAL A 47 -3.15 6.70 3.16
CA VAL A 47 -2.24 7.09 4.24
C VAL A 47 -0.97 6.26 4.12
N VAL A 48 0.19 6.90 4.07
CA VAL A 48 1.49 6.21 3.99
C VAL A 48 2.08 6.09 5.39
N PHE A 49 2.42 4.86 5.79
CA PHE A 49 3.13 4.58 7.03
C PHE A 49 4.56 4.13 6.70
N LEU A 50 5.54 4.94 7.08
CA LEU A 50 6.96 4.59 6.97
C LEU A 50 7.35 3.73 8.18
N ASN A 51 7.68 2.48 7.90
CA ASN A 51 8.09 1.48 8.90
C ASN A 51 9.61 1.31 8.90
N LYS A 52 10.18 0.81 9.99
CA LYS A 52 11.63 0.59 10.15
C LYS A 52 12.49 1.85 10.00
N VAL A 53 11.98 3.00 10.45
CA VAL A 53 12.72 4.27 10.42
C VAL A 53 13.95 4.21 11.34
N ASP A 54 13.92 3.34 12.34
CA ASP A 54 15.04 3.00 13.23
C ASP A 54 16.20 2.29 12.53
N GLN A 55 15.98 1.69 11.35
CA GLN A 55 17.02 1.00 10.59
C GLN A 55 17.66 1.87 9.50
N VAL A 56 17.20 3.11 9.35
CA VAL A 56 17.80 4.09 8.44
C VAL A 56 18.72 4.95 9.27
N ASP A 57 20.03 4.73 9.14
CA ASP A 57 21.02 5.71 9.58
C ASP A 57 20.91 6.94 8.65
N ASP A 58 20.90 8.13 9.26
CA ASP A 58 20.64 9.45 8.66
C ASP A 58 21.50 9.77 7.41
#